data_AF-A0A2Z6GBJ9-F1
#
_entry.id   AF-A0A2Z6GBJ9-F1
#
_cell.length_a   1.000
_cell.length_b   1.000
_cell.length_c   1.000
_cell.angle_alpha   90.00
_cell.angle_beta   90.00
_cell.angle_gamma   90.00
#
_symmetry.space_group_name_H-M   'P 1'
#
loop_
_entity.id
_entity.type
_entity.pdbx_description
1 polymer ?
#
loop_
_entity_poly.entity_id
_entity_poly.type
_entity_poly.pdbx_seq_one_letter_code
_entity_poly.pdbx_strand_id
1 'polypeptide(L)'
;MINGKTITLSGREFVAPPVNWATFKQFKVEFAQIQQGTWTPDFDVMGSIILQALQRNYPELTEAELGKLLDIANIGIAFSAVMNASGFEDRAPGEAPAAVSPSTGTN
;
A
#
# COMPACT_ATOMS: atom_id res chain seq x y z
N MET A 1 -13.70 -4.82 -9.78
CA MET A 1 -12.71 -3.86 -9.25
C MET A 1 -12.84 -3.83 -7.73
N ILE A 2 -11.74 -3.82 -7.02
CA ILE A 2 -11.65 -3.80 -5.56
C ILE A 2 -11.42 -2.35 -5.09
N ASN A 3 -12.13 -1.94 -4.05
CA ASN A 3 -11.98 -0.62 -3.45
C ASN A 3 -10.57 -0.42 -2.91
N GLY A 4 -10.08 0.82 -2.99
CA GLY A 4 -8.71 1.16 -2.63
C GLY A 4 -8.50 2.67 -2.57
N LYS A 5 -7.25 3.10 -2.42
CA LYS A 5 -6.89 4.52 -2.49
C LYS A 5 -6.55 4.93 -3.92
N THR A 6 -7.06 6.06 -4.38
CA THR A 6 -6.68 6.60 -5.69
C THR A 6 -5.27 7.18 -5.62
N ILE A 7 -4.42 6.81 -6.58
CA ILE A 7 -3.07 7.33 -6.76
C ILE A 7 -2.89 7.78 -8.22
N THR A 8 -2.02 8.78 -8.43
CA THR A 8 -1.62 9.21 -9.76
C THR A 8 -0.17 8.83 -10.01
N LEU A 9 0.07 8.01 -11.05
CA LEU A 9 1.40 7.59 -11.49
C LEU A 9 1.65 8.14 -12.89
N SER A 10 2.66 9.00 -13.04
CA SER A 10 3.01 9.67 -14.30
C SER A 10 1.81 10.26 -15.06
N GLY A 11 0.89 10.91 -14.34
CA GLY A 11 -0.31 11.54 -14.91
C GLY A 11 -1.48 10.60 -15.21
N ARG A 12 -1.37 9.32 -14.86
CA ARG A 12 -2.46 8.33 -14.98
C ARG A 12 -2.99 7.96 -13.60
N GLU A 13 -4.32 7.95 -13.44
CA GLU A 13 -4.96 7.54 -12.19
C GLU A 13 -5.09 6.02 -12.09
N PHE A 14 -4.79 5.50 -10.89
CA PHE A 14 -4.94 4.10 -10.51
C PHE A 14 -5.66 4.01 -9.17
N VAL A 15 -6.41 2.93 -8.96
CA VAL A 15 -6.98 2.59 -7.64
C VAL A 15 -6.11 1.50 -7.02
N ALA A 16 -5.33 1.86 -6.01
CA ALA A 16 -4.47 0.98 -5.23
C ALA A 16 -5.28 0.18 -4.21
N PRO A 17 -5.54 -1.12 -4.45
CA PRO A 17 -6.30 -1.95 -3.52
C PRO A 17 -5.40 -2.39 -2.35
N PRO A 18 -6.00 -2.95 -1.27
CA PRO A 18 -5.22 -3.62 -0.23
C PRO A 18 -4.35 -4.75 -0.80
N VAL A 19 -3.28 -5.13 -0.11
CA VAL A 19 -2.52 -6.35 -0.40
C VAL A 19 -3.37 -7.58 -0.09
N ASN A 20 -3.14 -8.66 -0.84
CA ASN A 20 -3.82 -9.92 -0.59
C ASN A 20 -3.02 -10.78 0.40
N TRP A 21 -3.62 -11.87 0.87
CA TRP A 21 -2.98 -12.79 1.82
C TRP A 21 -1.70 -13.44 1.28
N ALA A 22 -1.62 -13.72 -0.03
CA ALA A 22 -0.43 -14.31 -0.63
C ALA A 22 0.75 -13.34 -0.61
N THR A 23 0.53 -12.09 -1.02
CA THR A 23 1.51 -10.99 -0.94
C THR A 23 1.97 -10.76 0.49
N PHE A 24 1.04 -10.72 1.45
CA PHE A 24 1.40 -10.58 2.87
C PHE A 24 2.32 -11.70 3.36
N LYS A 25 2.02 -12.97 3.02
CA LYS A 25 2.87 -14.10 3.39
C LYS A 25 4.26 -14.05 2.73
N GLN A 26 4.32 -13.58 1.49
CA GLN A 26 5.57 -13.44 0.76
C GLN A 26 6.50 -12.44 1.44
N PHE A 27 5.98 -11.27 1.82
CA PHE A 27 6.75 -10.18 2.43
C PHE A 27 6.54 -10.08 3.95
N LYS A 28 6.34 -11.23 4.62
CA LYS A 28 5.95 -11.26 6.05
C LYS A 28 6.97 -10.58 6.96
N VAL A 29 8.25 -10.62 6.60
CA VAL A 29 9.35 -10.07 7.41
C VAL A 29 9.33 -8.55 7.31
N GLU A 30 9.17 -8.05 6.10
CA GLU A 30 9.10 -6.64 5.76
C GLU A 30 7.84 -6.03 6.39
N PHE A 31 6.67 -6.68 6.27
CA PHE A 31 5.45 -6.24 6.96
C PHE A 31 5.59 -6.22 8.48
N ALA A 32 6.34 -7.15 9.07
CA ALA A 32 6.61 -7.14 10.51
C ALA A 32 7.54 -5.97 10.89
N GLN A 33 8.58 -5.72 10.12
CA GLN A 33 9.51 -4.60 10.33
C GLN A 33 8.83 -3.24 10.14
N ILE A 34 7.91 -3.12 9.17
CA ILE A 34 7.13 -1.90 8.95
C ILE A 34 6.28 -1.60 10.18
N GLN A 35 5.58 -2.59 10.73
CA GLN A 35 4.77 -2.41 11.95
C GLN A 35 5.61 -2.04 13.17
N GLN A 36 6.87 -2.49 13.22
CA GLN A 36 7.82 -2.18 14.27
C GLN A 36 8.56 -0.85 14.04
N GLY A 37 8.40 -0.21 12.88
CA GLY A 37 9.13 1.00 12.51
C GLY A 37 10.63 0.78 12.30
N THR A 38 11.07 -0.46 12.07
CA THR A 38 12.48 -0.85 11.89
C THR A 38 12.84 -1.13 10.44
N TRP A 39 11.86 -1.03 9.53
CA TRP A 39 12.06 -1.33 8.13
C TRP A 39 12.88 -0.24 7.44
N THR A 40 13.92 -0.65 6.73
CA THR A 40 14.66 0.21 5.80
C THR A 40 13.98 0.11 4.43
N PRO A 41 13.56 1.24 3.82
CA PRO A 41 12.94 1.23 2.51
C PRO A 41 13.81 0.55 1.45
N ASP A 42 13.22 -0.39 0.72
CA ASP A 42 13.83 -1.11 -0.39
C ASP A 42 12.92 -0.98 -1.62
N PHE A 43 13.43 -0.36 -2.69
CA PHE A 43 12.65 -0.05 -3.88
C PHE A 43 12.18 -1.30 -4.65
N ASP A 44 12.95 -2.39 -4.63
CA ASP A 44 12.56 -3.63 -5.32
C ASP A 44 11.39 -4.31 -4.59
N VAL A 45 11.44 -4.31 -3.25
CA VAL A 45 10.35 -4.78 -2.40
C VAL A 45 9.10 -3.91 -2.58
N MET A 46 9.26 -2.59 -2.56
CA MET A 46 8.16 -1.65 -2.75
C MET A 46 7.49 -1.84 -4.11
N GLY A 47 8.28 -1.89 -5.19
CA GLY A 47 7.80 -2.11 -6.55
C GLY A 47 7.03 -3.43 -6.67
N SER A 48 7.55 -4.50 -6.08
CA SER A 48 6.90 -5.82 -6.07
C SER A 48 5.55 -5.81 -5.33
N ILE A 49 5.48 -5.17 -4.17
CA ILE A 49 4.23 -5.04 -3.39
C ILE A 49 3.21 -4.20 -4.15
N ILE A 50 3.63 -3.07 -4.74
CA ILE A 50 2.76 -2.19 -5.54
C ILE A 50 2.21 -2.96 -6.74
N LEU A 51 3.06 -3.68 -7.48
CA LEU A 51 2.66 -4.47 -8.65
C LEU A 51 1.61 -5.51 -8.28
N GLN A 52 1.89 -6.33 -7.26
CA GLN A 52 0.96 -7.38 -6.82
C GLN A 52 -0.37 -6.82 -6.33
N ALA A 53 -0.37 -5.66 -5.68
CA ALA A 53 -1.60 -4.98 -5.29
C ALA A 53 -2.37 -4.49 -6.53
N LEU A 54 -1.73 -3.71 -7.39
CA LEU A 54 -2.37 -3.12 -8.58
C LEU A 54 -2.89 -4.19 -9.55
N GLN A 55 -2.19 -5.31 -9.73
CA GLN A 55 -2.64 -6.42 -10.57
C GLN A 55 -3.98 -7.01 -10.16
N ARG A 56 -4.43 -6.81 -8.92
CA ARG A 56 -5.78 -7.20 -8.49
C ARG A 56 -6.88 -6.43 -9.20
N ASN A 57 -6.61 -5.19 -9.61
CA ASN A 57 -7.51 -4.34 -10.39
C ASN A 57 -7.11 -4.23 -11.86
N TYR A 58 -5.83 -4.43 -12.17
CA TYR A 58 -5.23 -4.27 -13.48
C TYR A 58 -4.38 -5.51 -13.83
N PRO A 59 -5.00 -6.69 -14.11
CA PRO A 59 -4.26 -7.95 -14.28
C PRO A 59 -3.23 -7.95 -15.41
N GLU A 60 -3.44 -7.10 -16.42
CA GLU A 60 -2.53 -6.92 -17.56
C GLU A 60 -1.30 -6.07 -17.21
N LEU A 61 -1.29 -5.37 -16.07
CA LEU A 61 -0.17 -4.49 -15.69
C LEU A 61 1.08 -5.34 -15.44
N THR A 62 2.10 -5.08 -16.24
CA THR A 62 3.39 -5.77 -16.14
C THR A 62 4.38 -5.01 -15.26
N GLU A 63 5.42 -5.70 -14.79
CA GLU A 63 6.54 -5.09 -14.06
C GLU A 63 7.23 -4.01 -14.90
N ALA A 64 7.47 -4.28 -16.19
CA ALA A 64 8.11 -3.33 -17.10
C ALA A 64 7.27 -2.08 -17.36
N GLU A 65 5.94 -2.19 -17.35
CA GLU A 65 5.06 -1.02 -17.47
C GLU A 65 5.00 -0.24 -16.16
N LEU A 66 4.89 -0.92 -15.02
CA LEU A 66 4.91 -0.26 -13.72
C LEU A 66 6.23 0.49 -13.50
N GLY A 67 7.37 -0.09 -13.90
CA GLY A 67 8.68 0.56 -13.82
C GLY A 67 8.82 1.82 -14.67
N LYS A 68 7.96 2.02 -15.68
CA LYS A 68 7.88 3.28 -16.46
C LYS A 68 6.94 4.32 -15.83
N LEU A 69 6.08 3.90 -14.91
CA LEU A 69 5.11 4.74 -14.20
C LEU A 69 5.62 5.17 -12.81
N LEU A 70 6.51 4.37 -12.24
CA LEU A 70 7.15 4.67 -10.96
C LEU A 70 8.42 5.50 -11.19
N ASP A 71 8.49 6.61 -10.46
CA ASP A 71 9.65 7.46 -10.36
C ASP A 71 10.18 7.37 -8.92
N ILE A 72 11.48 7.65 -8.73
CA ILE A 72 12.07 7.74 -7.37
C ILE A 72 11.28 8.71 -6.47
N ALA A 73 10.70 9.75 -7.06
CA ALA A 73 9.88 10.73 -6.35
C ALA A 73 8.48 10.22 -5.96
N ASN A 74 7.91 9.26 -6.70
CA ASN A 74 6.51 8.84 -6.51
C ASN A 74 6.36 7.44 -5.86
N ILE A 75 7.41 6.61 -5.85
CA ILE A 75 7.34 5.23 -5.36
C ILE A 75 6.96 5.14 -3.88
N GLY A 76 7.45 6.08 -3.05
CA GLY A 76 7.06 6.17 -1.63
C GLY A 76 5.58 6.46 -1.44
N ILE A 77 5.01 7.35 -2.26
CA ILE A 77 3.59 7.72 -2.22
C ILE A 77 2.73 6.55 -2.68
N ALA A 78 3.13 5.89 -3.78
CA ALA A 78 2.44 4.72 -4.31
C ALA A 78 2.43 3.56 -3.29
N PHE A 79 3.57 3.31 -2.65
CA PHE A 79 3.70 2.31 -1.60
C PHE A 79 2.83 2.65 -0.39
N SER A 80 2.95 3.86 0.16
CA SER A 80 2.12 4.31 1.29
C SER A 80 0.62 4.20 0.98
N ALA A 81 0.18 4.49 -0.24
CA ALA A 81 -1.23 4.31 -0.60
C ALA A 81 -1.70 2.86 -0.55
N VAL A 82 -0.88 1.91 -1.03
CA VAL A 82 -1.15 0.46 -0.94
C VAL A 82 -1.15 0.00 0.53
N MET A 83 -0.17 0.46 1.32
CA MET A 83 -0.05 0.13 2.74
C MET A 83 -1.25 0.64 3.54
N ASN A 84 -1.62 1.91 3.35
CA ASN A 84 -2.79 2.52 3.96
C ASN A 84 -4.10 1.83 3.55
N ALA A 85 -4.24 1.45 2.28
CA ALA A 85 -5.40 0.66 1.83
C ALA A 85 -5.47 -0.72 2.52
N SER A 86 -4.33 -1.24 2.97
CA SER A 86 -4.18 -2.52 3.67
C SER A 86 -4.30 -2.42 5.19
N GLY A 87 -4.59 -1.23 5.73
CA GLY A 87 -4.70 -1.00 7.18
C GLY A 87 -3.37 -0.76 7.89
N PHE A 88 -2.28 -0.56 7.15
CA PHE A 88 -1.03 -0.06 7.73
C PHE A 88 -1.07 1.46 7.66
N GLU A 89 -1.40 2.09 8.78
CA GLU A 89 -1.41 3.54 8.90
C GLU A 89 0.02 4.07 9.08
N ASP A 90 0.35 5.15 8.38
CA ASP A 90 1.53 5.96 8.68
C ASP A 90 1.36 6.56 10.08
N ARG A 91 1.89 5.90 11.12
CA ARG A 91 1.88 6.48 12.47
C ARG A 91 2.92 7.59 12.54
N ALA A 92 2.48 8.84 12.62
CA ALA A 92 3.34 9.92 13.06
C ALA A 92 3.80 9.64 14.51
N PRO A 93 5.07 9.89 14.89
CA PRO A 93 5.50 9.78 16.28
C PRO A 93 4.69 10.75 17.14
N GLY A 94 3.77 10.22 17.96
CA GLY A 94 2.97 11.01 18.93
C GLY A 94 1.46 11.09 18.65
N GLU A 95 0.95 10.50 17.57
CA GLU A 95 -0.51 10.40 17.38
C GLU A 95 -1.09 9.25 18.22
N ALA A 96 -2.00 9.60 19.14
CA ALA A 96 -2.83 8.63 19.82
C ALA A 96 -3.68 7.87 18.79
N PRO A 97 -3.95 6.56 18.99
CA PRO A 97 -4.76 5.78 18.06
C PRO A 97 -6.07 6.50 17.80
N ALA A 98 -6.44 6.64 16.52
CA ALA A 98 -7.74 7.17 16.13
C ALA A 98 -8.79 6.37 16.88
N ALA A 99 -9.52 7.06 17.77
CA ALA A 99 -10.56 6.44 18.55
C ALA A 99 -11.54 5.76 17.59
N VAL A 100 -11.62 4.43 17.68
CA VAL A 100 -12.74 3.68 17.13
C VAL A 100 -13.99 4.33 17.69
N SER A 101 -14.70 5.11 16.87
CA SER A 101 -15.98 5.67 17.25
C SER A 101 -16.88 4.48 17.60
N PRO A 102 -17.33 4.32 18.86
CA PRO A 102 -18.30 3.31 19.17
C PRO A 102 -19.58 3.73 18.45
N SER A 103 -19.92 3.05 17.36
CA SER A 103 -21.25 3.16 16.76
C SER A 103 -22.23 2.82 17.88
N THR A 104 -22.86 3.86 18.42
CA THR A 104 -23.84 3.72 19.50
C THR A 104 -25.12 3.23 18.83
N GLY A 105 -25.16 1.92 18.58
CA GLY A 105 -26.40 1.22 18.26
C GLY A 105 -27.35 1.41 19.43
N THR A 106 -28.31 2.30 19.23
CA THR A 106 -29.47 2.49 20.10
C THR A 106 -30.35 1.25 19.99
N ASN A 107 -30.65 0.63 21.14
CA ASN A 107 -31.65 -0.43 21.30
C ASN A 107 -32.81 0.14 22.12
#